data_AF-A0A2R7RHH6-F1
#
_entry.id   AF-A0A2R7RHH6-F1
#
_cell.length_a   1.000
_cell.length_b   1.000
_cell.length_c   1.000
_cell.angle_alpha   90.00
_cell.angle_beta   90.00
_cell.angle_gamma   90.00
#
_symmetry.space_group_name_H-M   'P 1'
#
loop_
_entity.id
_entity.type
_entity.pdbx_description
1 polymer ?
#
loop_
_entity_poly.entity_id
_entity_poly.type
_entity_poly.pdbx_seq_one_letter_code
_entity_poly.pdbx_strand_id
1 'polypeptide(L)'
;MGRGIMGQEQVAIKFEAAWSVFAQTCSHFWAPEPSYQAWFAHYLISQFGIDRVAREPIIHIKNFSESALKAKVGGGEVRPDVVVTREPGIMMPHYANRLGKASDLSGLGLLKDLAVISELKIGASAQGGLSLKSLKRDADKLTLLLTEFQLQHPGTEPPLAYLCVLDNHGRKQFNPDALEQYCAAEAPGVKPLIASTDARPVVSADRFITR
;
A
#
# COMPACT_ATOMS: atom_id res chain seq x y z
N MET A 1 31.26 5.36 -2.71
CA MET A 1 30.19 6.33 -2.40
C MET A 1 29.23 5.65 -1.43
N GLY A 2 29.17 6.11 -0.18
CA GLY A 2 28.29 5.50 0.82
C GLY A 2 26.83 5.69 0.43
N ARG A 3 26.12 4.59 0.16
CA ARG A 3 24.66 4.63 0.00
C ARG A 3 24.08 4.82 1.38
N GLY A 4 23.67 6.04 1.70
CA GLY A 4 23.01 6.34 2.96
C GLY A 4 21.63 5.69 2.98
N ILE A 5 21.36 4.93 4.04
CA ILE A 5 20.02 4.45 4.37
C ILE A 5 19.11 5.68 4.46
N MET A 6 18.03 5.73 3.67
CA MET A 6 17.06 6.82 3.77
C MET A 6 16.36 6.73 5.14
N GLY A 7 16.36 7.82 5.90
CA GLY A 7 15.59 7.90 7.14
C GLY A 7 14.10 7.74 6.89
N GLN A 8 13.36 7.20 7.86
CA GLN A 8 11.92 6.95 7.74
C GLN A 8 11.12 8.20 7.33
N GLU A 9 11.47 9.37 7.87
CA GLU A 9 10.81 10.63 7.50
C GLU A 9 10.92 10.93 6.00
N GLN A 10 12.12 10.73 5.41
CA GLN A 10 12.32 10.93 3.99
C GLN A 10 11.55 9.89 3.15
N VAL A 11 11.46 8.65 3.62
CA VAL A 11 10.66 7.59 2.99
C VAL A 11 9.18 7.97 3.01
N ALA A 12 8.67 8.43 4.16
CA ALA A 12 7.28 8.87 4.31
C ALA A 12 6.95 10.03 3.35
N ILE A 13 7.78 11.07 3.32
CA ILE A 13 7.60 12.23 2.44
C ILE A 13 7.52 11.80 0.97
N LYS A 14 8.45 10.95 0.52
CA LYS A 14 8.47 10.45 -0.87
C LYS A 14 7.25 9.59 -1.19
N PHE A 15 6.85 8.72 -0.29
CA PHE A 15 5.70 7.84 -0.49
C PHE A 15 4.40 8.64 -0.55
N GLU A 16 4.20 9.57 0.38
CA GLU A 16 3.02 10.43 0.46
C GLU A 16 2.95 11.40 -0.73
N ALA A 17 4.09 11.90 -1.21
CA ALA A 17 4.17 12.67 -2.46
C ALA A 17 3.75 11.84 -3.68
N ALA A 18 4.27 10.60 -3.82
CA ALA A 18 3.87 9.70 -4.89
C ALA A 18 2.36 9.41 -4.85
N TRP A 19 1.82 9.15 -3.65
CA TRP A 19 0.39 8.96 -3.43
C TRP A 19 -0.42 10.18 -3.88
N SER A 20 -0.03 11.38 -3.46
CA SER A 20 -0.74 12.62 -3.78
C SER A 20 -0.83 12.85 -5.29
N VAL A 21 0.29 12.70 -6.01
CA VAL A 21 0.34 12.88 -7.47
C VAL A 21 -0.48 11.78 -8.17
N PHE A 22 -0.34 10.53 -7.74
CA PHE A 22 -1.14 9.41 -8.26
C PHE A 22 -2.64 9.68 -8.08
N ALA A 23 -3.09 9.98 -6.86
CA ALA A 23 -4.49 10.19 -6.55
C ALA A 23 -5.06 11.36 -7.37
N GLN A 24 -4.33 12.48 -7.44
CA GLN A 24 -4.74 13.64 -8.22
C GLN A 24 -4.82 13.36 -9.72
N THR A 25 -3.90 12.57 -10.26
CA THR A 25 -3.85 12.28 -11.71
C THR A 25 -4.88 11.23 -12.09
N CYS A 26 -5.07 10.22 -11.24
CA CYS A 26 -5.83 9.02 -11.57
C CYS A 26 -7.29 9.03 -11.08
N SER A 27 -7.68 10.00 -10.25
CA SER A 27 -9.03 10.08 -9.65
C SER A 27 -10.16 10.01 -10.67
N HIS A 28 -10.00 10.60 -11.86
CA HIS A 28 -11.07 10.69 -12.85
C HIS A 28 -11.15 9.52 -13.84
N PHE A 29 -10.17 8.61 -13.84
CA PHE A 29 -10.21 7.47 -14.74
C PHE A 29 -11.18 6.40 -14.22
N TRP A 30 -11.62 5.53 -15.12
CA TRP A 30 -12.31 4.29 -14.78
C TRP A 30 -11.46 3.14 -15.32
N ALA A 31 -10.89 2.33 -14.42
CA ALA A 31 -10.09 1.19 -14.80
C ALA A 31 -10.22 0.03 -13.78
N PRO A 32 -9.86 -1.21 -14.16
CA PRO A 32 -9.71 -2.29 -13.20
C PRO A 32 -8.62 -1.98 -12.16
N GLU A 33 -8.78 -2.50 -10.94
CA GLU A 33 -7.83 -2.32 -9.83
C GLU A 33 -6.37 -2.63 -10.18
N PRO A 34 -6.05 -3.70 -10.95
CA PRO A 34 -4.67 -3.97 -11.38
C PRO A 34 -4.03 -2.86 -12.21
N SER A 35 -4.83 -2.06 -12.94
CA SER A 35 -4.32 -0.90 -13.69
C SER A 35 -3.89 0.22 -12.75
N TYR A 36 -4.70 0.51 -11.73
CA TYR A 36 -4.34 1.47 -10.68
C TYR A 36 -3.11 1.04 -9.90
N GLN A 37 -2.98 -0.25 -9.56
CA GLN A 37 -1.78 -0.79 -8.91
C GLN A 37 -0.53 -0.61 -9.80
N ALA A 38 -0.67 -0.82 -11.12
CA ALA A 38 0.42 -0.57 -12.06
C ALA A 38 0.82 0.90 -12.13
N TRP A 39 -0.15 1.81 -12.22
CA TRP A 39 0.09 3.24 -12.25
C TRP A 39 0.69 3.73 -10.93
N PHE A 40 0.16 3.31 -9.79
CA PHE A 40 0.70 3.70 -8.50
C PHE A 40 2.15 3.25 -8.32
N ALA A 41 2.46 2.01 -8.72
CA ALA A 41 3.84 1.52 -8.74
C ALA A 41 4.75 2.38 -9.64
N HIS A 42 4.26 2.86 -10.78
CA HIS A 42 5.02 3.79 -11.63
C HIS A 42 5.35 5.11 -10.91
N TYR A 43 4.40 5.71 -10.18
CA TYR A 43 4.69 6.90 -9.38
C TYR A 43 5.70 6.61 -8.26
N LEU A 44 5.62 5.46 -7.60
CA LEU A 44 6.61 5.05 -6.61
C LEU A 44 8.00 4.86 -7.24
N ILE A 45 8.08 4.23 -8.43
CA ILE A 45 9.34 4.07 -9.16
C ILE A 45 9.98 5.43 -9.47
N SER A 46 9.18 6.46 -9.76
CA SER A 46 9.71 7.81 -9.98
C SER A 46 10.39 8.43 -8.75
N GLN A 47 9.96 8.06 -7.54
CA GLN A 47 10.49 8.59 -6.27
C GLN A 47 11.61 7.73 -5.67
N PHE A 48 11.52 6.41 -5.85
CA PHE A 48 12.37 5.42 -5.20
C PHE A 48 13.34 4.73 -6.16
N GLY A 49 13.05 4.69 -7.46
CA GLY A 49 13.80 3.90 -8.44
C GLY A 49 13.20 2.52 -8.68
N ILE A 50 13.44 1.97 -9.87
CA ILE A 50 12.84 0.70 -10.33
C ILE A 50 13.32 -0.52 -9.53
N ASP A 51 14.52 -0.44 -8.97
CA ASP A 51 15.18 -1.52 -8.22
C ASP A 51 14.76 -1.58 -6.74
N ARG A 52 13.82 -0.72 -6.32
CA ARG A 52 13.30 -0.66 -4.94
C ARG A 52 11.81 -0.90 -4.82
N VAL A 53 11.06 -0.88 -5.91
CA VAL A 53 9.60 -1.01 -5.89
C VAL A 53 9.22 -2.39 -6.42
N ALA A 54 8.49 -3.15 -5.63
CA ALA A 54 7.93 -4.43 -6.04
C ALA A 54 6.42 -4.43 -5.81
N ARG A 55 5.69 -4.97 -6.78
CA ARG A 55 4.25 -5.19 -6.67
C ARG A 55 3.95 -6.61 -6.24
N GLU A 56 2.85 -6.79 -5.53
CA GLU A 56 2.28 -8.09 -5.18
C GLU A 56 3.31 -9.11 -4.65
N PRO A 57 4.29 -8.73 -3.80
CA PRO A 57 5.27 -9.68 -3.31
C PRO A 57 4.62 -10.74 -2.43
N ILE A 58 5.12 -11.96 -2.49
CA ILE A 58 4.59 -13.09 -1.72
C ILE A 58 5.33 -13.17 -0.38
N ILE A 59 4.58 -13.03 0.73
CA ILE A 59 5.07 -13.22 2.08
C ILE A 59 4.38 -14.46 2.68
N HIS A 60 5.14 -15.51 2.98
CA HIS A 60 4.57 -16.77 3.47
C HIS A 60 4.32 -16.73 4.97
N ILE A 61 3.07 -16.44 5.35
CA ILE A 61 2.69 -16.31 6.76
C ILE A 61 2.53 -17.65 7.50
N LYS A 62 2.70 -18.80 6.83
CA LYS A 62 2.58 -20.13 7.47
C LYS A 62 3.43 -20.27 8.73
N ASN A 63 4.63 -19.67 8.74
CA ASN A 63 5.60 -19.76 9.83
C ASN A 63 5.49 -18.60 10.83
N PHE A 64 4.53 -17.69 10.65
CA PHE A 64 4.30 -16.60 11.60
C PHE A 64 3.78 -17.15 12.91
N SER A 65 3.94 -16.38 13.98
CA SER A 65 3.43 -16.73 15.30
C SER A 65 1.91 -16.91 15.27
N GLU A 66 1.40 -17.94 15.93
CA GLU A 66 -0.04 -18.15 16.04
C GLU A 66 -0.69 -17.00 16.83
N SER A 67 -1.74 -16.42 16.26
CA SER A 67 -2.46 -15.29 16.85
C SER A 67 -3.89 -15.20 16.31
N ALA A 68 -4.77 -14.54 17.08
CA ALA A 68 -6.13 -14.24 16.60
C ALA A 68 -6.12 -13.43 15.30
N LEU A 69 -5.12 -12.55 15.13
CA LEU A 69 -4.95 -11.74 13.93
C LEU A 69 -4.54 -12.59 12.72
N LYS A 70 -3.59 -13.53 12.88
CA LYS A 70 -3.23 -14.50 11.84
C LYS A 70 -4.44 -15.33 11.42
N ALA A 71 -5.23 -15.81 12.38
CA ALA A 71 -6.47 -16.55 12.11
C ALA A 71 -7.51 -15.70 11.36
N LYS A 72 -7.63 -14.41 11.69
CA LYS A 72 -8.54 -13.44 11.04
C LYS A 72 -8.14 -13.15 9.60
N VAL A 73 -6.84 -12.96 9.34
CA VAL A 73 -6.30 -12.75 7.98
C VAL A 73 -6.46 -14.02 7.14
N GLY A 74 -6.15 -15.18 7.73
CA GLY A 74 -6.28 -16.49 7.10
C GLY A 74 -5.29 -16.74 5.96
N GLY A 75 -5.32 -17.95 5.39
CA GLY A 75 -4.45 -18.36 4.29
C GLY A 75 -3.02 -18.73 4.69
N GLY A 76 -2.19 -19.07 3.70
CA GLY A 76 -0.77 -19.43 3.89
C GLY A 76 0.21 -18.33 3.48
N GLU A 77 -0.29 -17.24 2.88
CA GLU A 77 0.50 -16.12 2.39
C GLU A 77 -0.30 -14.82 2.39
N VAL A 78 0.42 -13.71 2.48
CA VAL A 78 -0.09 -12.34 2.30
C VAL A 78 0.62 -11.72 1.11
N ARG A 79 -0.10 -10.87 0.38
CA ARG A 79 0.41 -10.15 -0.78
C ARG A 79 0.04 -8.67 -0.67
N PRO A 80 0.93 -7.83 -0.13
CA PRO A 80 0.77 -6.38 -0.22
C PRO A 80 0.67 -5.97 -1.69
N ASP A 81 -0.12 -4.96 -2.02
CA ASP A 81 -0.25 -4.52 -3.41
C ASP A 81 1.07 -3.92 -3.92
N VAL A 82 1.78 -3.20 -3.05
CA VAL A 82 3.11 -2.65 -3.33
C VAL A 82 3.97 -2.58 -2.08
N VAL A 83 5.28 -2.78 -2.26
CA VAL A 83 6.30 -2.57 -1.23
C VAL A 83 7.44 -1.72 -1.79
N VAL A 84 8.13 -1.03 -0.88
CA VAL A 84 9.37 -0.31 -1.17
C VAL A 84 10.48 -0.87 -0.30
N THR A 85 11.64 -1.14 -0.86
CA THR A 85 12.79 -1.71 -0.15
C THR A 85 13.75 -0.65 0.40
N ARG A 86 14.38 -0.97 1.54
CA ARG A 86 15.39 -0.13 2.21
C ARG A 86 16.67 0.01 1.42
N GLU A 87 17.01 -1.01 0.62
CA GLU A 87 18.17 -1.01 -0.28
C GLU A 87 17.76 -1.45 -1.69
N PRO A 88 18.48 -1.02 -2.74
CA PRO A 88 18.17 -1.39 -4.10
C PRO A 88 18.61 -2.82 -4.41
N GLY A 89 17.94 -3.48 -5.36
CA GLY A 89 18.33 -4.79 -5.87
C GLY A 89 17.93 -5.98 -4.99
N ILE A 90 17.08 -5.75 -3.99
CA ILE A 90 16.51 -6.82 -3.17
C ILE A 90 15.44 -7.54 -3.99
N MET A 91 15.66 -8.84 -4.23
CA MET A 91 14.72 -9.64 -4.99
C MET A 91 13.47 -9.93 -4.15
N MET A 92 12.30 -9.52 -4.63
CA MET A 92 11.03 -9.86 -4.02
C MET A 92 10.38 -11.06 -4.73
N PRO A 93 10.00 -12.13 -3.99
CA PRO A 93 9.19 -13.22 -4.51
C PRO A 93 7.91 -12.71 -5.15
N HIS A 94 7.60 -13.16 -6.37
CA HIS A 94 6.41 -12.75 -7.12
C HIS A 94 5.85 -13.95 -7.87
N TYR A 95 4.55 -13.97 -8.17
CA TYR A 95 3.92 -15.12 -8.85
C TYR A 95 4.54 -15.43 -10.23
N ALA A 96 5.09 -14.41 -10.90
CA ALA A 96 5.79 -14.54 -12.17
C ALA A 96 7.18 -15.20 -12.03
N ASN A 97 7.77 -15.18 -10.82
CA ASN A 97 9.07 -15.76 -10.51
C ASN A 97 8.92 -16.88 -9.47
N ARG A 98 8.39 -18.04 -9.90
CA ARG A 98 8.21 -19.25 -9.06
C ARG A 98 9.51 -19.81 -8.45
N LEU A 99 10.68 -19.39 -8.94
CA LEU A 99 11.99 -19.75 -8.42
C LEU A 99 12.48 -18.84 -7.29
N GLY A 100 11.90 -17.63 -7.15
CA GLY A 100 12.21 -16.71 -6.07
C GLY A 100 11.53 -17.14 -4.79
N LYS A 101 12.13 -18.08 -4.06
CA LYS A 101 11.76 -18.33 -2.66
C LYS A 101 12.64 -17.44 -1.80
N ALA A 102 12.05 -16.82 -0.78
CA ALA A 102 12.85 -16.22 0.28
C ALA A 102 13.86 -17.26 0.79
N SER A 103 15.09 -16.83 1.09
CA SER A 103 16.17 -17.76 1.51
C SER A 103 15.82 -18.55 2.77
N ASP A 104 14.93 -18.01 3.60
CA ASP A 104 14.40 -18.61 4.82
C ASP A 104 13.09 -19.41 4.62
N LEU A 105 12.61 -19.51 3.36
CA LEU A 105 11.36 -20.17 2.96
C LEU A 105 10.07 -19.63 3.62
N SER A 106 10.17 -18.52 4.36
CA SER A 106 9.08 -17.91 5.11
C SER A 106 8.76 -16.50 4.64
N GLY A 107 9.72 -15.81 4.01
CA GLY A 107 9.56 -14.40 3.64
C GLY A 107 9.66 -13.44 4.84
N LEU A 108 9.89 -13.95 6.06
CA LEU A 108 10.11 -13.15 7.26
C LEU A 108 11.35 -12.29 7.13
N GLY A 109 12.43 -12.88 6.63
CA GLY A 109 13.69 -12.19 6.36
C GLY A 109 13.55 -11.05 5.35
N LEU A 110 12.48 -11.02 4.54
CA LEU A 110 12.22 -9.91 3.63
C LEU A 110 11.62 -8.70 4.34
N LEU A 111 10.90 -8.87 5.46
CA LEU A 111 10.23 -7.76 6.14
C LEU A 111 11.23 -6.71 6.63
N LYS A 112 12.41 -7.13 7.09
CA LYS A 112 13.50 -6.22 7.51
C LYS A 112 14.04 -5.37 6.36
N ASP A 113 13.91 -5.87 5.15
CA ASP A 113 14.40 -5.24 3.94
C ASP A 113 13.39 -4.23 3.38
N LEU A 114 12.17 -4.18 3.94
CA LEU A 114 11.12 -3.25 3.52
C LEU A 114 11.21 -1.93 4.27
N ALA A 115 11.12 -0.85 3.51
CA ALA A 115 10.93 0.51 4.00
C ALA A 115 9.43 0.86 4.07
N VAL A 116 8.62 0.33 3.12
CA VAL A 116 7.18 0.53 3.07
C VAL A 116 6.46 -0.76 2.69
N ILE A 117 5.32 -1.02 3.35
CA ILE A 117 4.29 -1.98 2.94
C ILE A 117 2.98 -1.24 2.68
N SER A 118 2.26 -1.57 1.60
CA SER A 118 1.04 -0.86 1.28
C SER A 118 0.00 -1.71 0.56
N GLU A 119 -1.27 -1.39 0.84
CA GLU A 119 -2.46 -1.88 0.16
C GLU A 119 -3.14 -0.70 -0.54
N LEU A 120 -3.75 -0.95 -1.69
CA LEU A 120 -4.45 0.04 -2.51
C LEU A 120 -5.91 -0.37 -2.70
N LYS A 121 -6.83 0.57 -2.45
CA LYS A 121 -8.26 0.38 -2.72
C LYS A 121 -8.81 1.54 -3.51
N ILE A 122 -9.56 1.20 -4.56
CA ILE A 122 -10.09 2.15 -5.54
C ILE A 122 -11.61 2.06 -5.57
N GLY A 123 -12.29 3.19 -5.47
CA GLY A 123 -13.75 3.25 -5.53
C GLY A 123 -14.29 2.84 -6.89
N ALA A 124 -13.70 3.32 -7.98
CA ALA A 124 -14.13 3.08 -9.36
C ALA A 124 -14.04 1.60 -9.79
N SER A 125 -13.17 0.79 -9.16
CA SER A 125 -13.07 -0.64 -9.44
C SER A 125 -14.12 -1.48 -8.69
N ALA A 126 -14.76 -0.91 -7.66
CA ALA A 126 -15.69 -1.63 -6.80
C ALA A 126 -17.15 -1.40 -7.26
N GLN A 127 -17.82 -2.46 -7.75
CA GLN A 127 -19.22 -2.39 -8.23
C GLN A 127 -20.20 -1.77 -7.22
N GLY A 128 -19.91 -1.86 -5.93
CA GLY A 128 -20.77 -1.36 -4.84
C GLY A 128 -20.24 -0.14 -4.10
N GLY A 129 -19.13 0.47 -4.56
CA GLY A 129 -18.31 1.39 -3.77
C GLY A 129 -17.41 0.67 -2.77
N LEU A 130 -16.58 1.43 -2.06
CA LEU A 130 -15.66 0.89 -1.07
C LEU A 130 -16.40 0.41 0.19
N SER A 131 -16.03 -0.78 0.68
CA SER A 131 -16.61 -1.33 1.90
C SER A 131 -15.64 -1.19 3.08
N LEU A 132 -16.16 -0.77 4.24
CA LEU A 132 -15.34 -0.71 5.46
C LEU A 132 -14.80 -2.10 5.82
N LYS A 133 -15.56 -3.18 5.57
CA LYS A 133 -15.12 -4.55 5.84
C LYS A 133 -13.88 -4.93 5.03
N SER A 134 -13.82 -4.59 3.73
CA SER A 134 -12.65 -4.87 2.91
C SER A 134 -11.44 -4.06 3.37
N LEU A 135 -11.64 -2.76 3.64
CA LEU A 135 -10.58 -1.87 4.12
C LEU A 135 -10.01 -2.33 5.48
N LYS A 136 -10.87 -2.76 6.41
CA LYS A 136 -10.45 -3.34 7.69
C LYS A 136 -9.58 -4.58 7.49
N ARG A 137 -9.95 -5.46 6.55
CA ARG A 137 -9.16 -6.66 6.25
C ARG A 137 -7.78 -6.30 5.72
N ASP A 138 -7.67 -5.29 4.86
CA ASP A 138 -6.38 -4.86 4.32
C ASP A 138 -5.52 -4.19 5.41
N ALA A 139 -6.13 -3.41 6.30
CA ALA A 139 -5.44 -2.92 7.51
C ALA A 139 -4.98 -4.07 8.42
N ASP A 140 -5.81 -5.11 8.64
CA ASP A 140 -5.45 -6.28 9.44
C ASP A 140 -4.23 -7.02 8.87
N LYS A 141 -4.14 -7.15 7.54
CA LYS A 141 -2.96 -7.73 6.88
C LYS A 141 -1.71 -6.93 7.21
N LEU A 142 -1.76 -5.61 7.04
CA LEU A 142 -0.62 -4.73 7.32
C LEU A 142 -0.22 -4.78 8.79
N THR A 143 -1.20 -4.78 9.71
CA THR A 143 -0.97 -4.97 11.15
C THR A 143 -0.30 -6.30 11.43
N LEU A 144 -0.73 -7.40 10.82
CA LEU A 144 -0.09 -8.71 10.99
C LEU A 144 1.39 -8.68 10.61
N LEU A 145 1.72 -8.06 9.47
CA LEU A 145 3.10 -7.92 9.01
C LEU A 145 3.94 -7.07 9.97
N LEU A 146 3.37 -5.97 10.49
CA LEU A 146 4.05 -5.11 11.47
C LEU A 146 4.27 -5.82 12.81
N THR A 147 3.26 -6.52 13.32
CA THR A 147 3.35 -7.28 14.57
C THR A 147 4.41 -8.37 14.46
N GLU A 148 4.40 -9.16 13.38
CA GLU A 148 5.41 -10.19 13.20
C GLU A 148 6.81 -9.59 13.03
N PHE A 149 6.95 -8.48 12.30
CA PHE A 149 8.22 -7.77 12.22
C PHE A 149 8.75 -7.37 13.60
N GLN A 150 7.91 -6.76 14.45
CA GLN A 150 8.31 -6.30 15.78
C GLN A 150 8.72 -7.45 16.70
N LEU A 151 8.02 -8.60 16.61
CA LEU A 151 8.35 -9.80 17.38
C LEU A 151 9.72 -10.37 16.98
N GLN A 152 10.03 -10.41 15.68
CA GLN A 152 11.26 -11.00 15.16
C GLN A 152 12.46 -10.04 15.19
N HIS A 153 12.20 -8.73 15.19
CA HIS A 153 13.24 -7.70 15.12
C HIS A 153 13.05 -6.62 16.22
N PRO A 154 13.07 -7.00 17.51
CA PRO A 154 12.86 -6.07 18.61
C PRO A 154 13.92 -4.95 18.57
N GLY A 155 13.47 -3.71 18.73
CA GLY A 155 14.33 -2.52 18.68
C GLY A 155 14.75 -2.09 17.27
N THR A 156 14.33 -2.80 16.22
CA THR A 156 14.49 -2.34 14.83
C THR A 156 13.27 -1.54 14.40
N GLU A 157 13.51 -0.49 13.63
CA GLU A 157 12.46 0.34 13.08
C GLU A 157 11.60 -0.44 12.07
N PRO A 158 10.26 -0.50 12.22
CA PRO A 158 9.40 -1.22 11.28
C PRO A 158 9.36 -0.57 9.89
N PRO A 159 8.88 -1.27 8.84
CA PRO A 159 8.46 -0.59 7.62
C PRO A 159 7.29 0.35 7.94
N LEU A 160 7.17 1.44 7.20
CA LEU A 160 5.94 2.25 7.22
C LEU A 160 4.81 1.44 6.57
N ALA A 161 3.61 1.50 7.14
CA ALA A 161 2.45 0.80 6.59
C ALA A 161 1.38 1.80 6.14
N TYR A 162 1.01 1.74 4.87
CA TYR A 162 0.02 2.66 4.29
C TYR A 162 -1.16 1.92 3.67
N LEU A 163 -2.36 2.27 4.10
CA LEU A 163 -3.60 1.89 3.42
C LEU A 163 -4.05 3.03 2.53
N CYS A 164 -3.75 2.92 1.24
CA CYS A 164 -4.04 3.92 0.22
C CYS A 164 -5.47 3.74 -0.30
N VAL A 165 -6.31 4.76 -0.18
CA VAL A 165 -7.73 4.72 -0.53
C VAL A 165 -8.05 5.85 -1.49
N LEU A 166 -8.34 5.51 -2.76
CA LEU A 166 -8.82 6.45 -3.76
C LEU A 166 -10.34 6.29 -3.89
N ASP A 167 -11.07 7.16 -3.22
CA ASP A 167 -12.53 7.22 -3.29
C ASP A 167 -12.99 8.02 -4.52
N ASN A 168 -13.01 7.34 -5.65
CA ASN A 168 -13.43 7.89 -6.94
C ASN A 168 -14.68 7.20 -7.49
N HIS A 169 -15.50 6.61 -6.63
CA HIS A 169 -16.73 5.96 -7.07
C HIS A 169 -17.81 7.01 -7.36
N GLY A 170 -18.22 7.14 -8.63
CA GLY A 170 -19.09 8.23 -9.10
C GLY A 170 -20.51 8.31 -8.53
N ARG A 171 -20.93 7.42 -7.62
CA ARG A 171 -22.28 7.43 -7.00
C ARG A 171 -22.30 7.18 -5.49
N LYS A 172 -21.19 6.76 -4.89
CA LYS A 172 -21.15 6.32 -3.50
C LYS A 172 -19.80 6.73 -2.94
N GLN A 173 -19.81 7.75 -2.11
CA GLN A 173 -18.64 8.15 -1.37
C GLN A 173 -18.47 7.26 -0.14
N PHE A 174 -17.22 6.98 0.19
CA PHE A 174 -16.78 6.32 1.39
C PHE A 174 -16.69 7.33 2.54
N ASN A 175 -17.08 6.92 3.75
CA ASN A 175 -16.87 7.74 4.94
C ASN A 175 -15.48 7.43 5.54
N PRO A 176 -14.50 8.35 5.48
CA PRO A 176 -13.15 8.12 5.98
C PRO A 176 -13.07 7.92 7.49
N ASP A 177 -13.93 8.60 8.27
CA ASP A 177 -13.85 8.65 9.74
C ASP A 177 -13.86 7.25 10.37
N ALA A 178 -14.71 6.36 9.85
CA ALA A 178 -14.84 5.00 10.37
C ALA A 178 -13.59 4.14 10.10
N LEU A 179 -12.85 4.43 9.03
CA LEU A 179 -11.58 3.76 8.75
C LEU A 179 -10.47 4.33 9.64
N GLU A 180 -10.41 5.65 9.79
CA GLU A 180 -9.41 6.31 10.62
C GLU A 180 -9.55 5.89 12.08
N GLN A 181 -10.78 5.87 12.62
CA GLN A 181 -11.06 5.35 13.96
C GLN A 181 -10.63 3.89 14.11
N TYR A 182 -10.89 3.06 13.09
CA TYR A 182 -10.44 1.67 13.11
C TYR A 182 -8.91 1.56 13.11
N CYS A 183 -8.22 2.33 12.27
CA CYS A 183 -6.77 2.30 12.22
C CYS A 183 -6.19 2.78 13.55
N ALA A 184 -6.73 3.83 14.15
CA ALA A 184 -6.28 4.31 15.46
C ALA A 184 -6.48 3.28 16.59
N ALA A 185 -7.60 2.53 16.58
CA ALA A 185 -7.94 1.62 17.66
C ALA A 185 -7.37 0.20 17.48
N GLU A 186 -7.43 -0.35 16.27
CA GLU A 186 -7.22 -1.78 15.98
C GLU A 186 -6.01 -2.02 15.06
N ALA A 187 -5.49 -0.97 14.40
CA ALA A 187 -4.34 -1.07 13.50
C ALA A 187 -3.38 0.14 13.62
N PRO A 188 -2.90 0.50 14.84
CA PRO A 188 -2.27 1.79 15.12
C PRO A 188 -0.96 2.07 14.36
N GLY A 189 -0.34 1.05 13.76
CA GLY A 189 0.83 1.21 12.89
C GLY A 189 0.49 1.44 11.41
N VAL A 190 -0.77 1.33 11.03
CA VAL A 190 -1.25 1.50 9.65
C VAL A 190 -1.78 2.93 9.48
N LYS A 191 -1.16 3.69 8.59
CA LYS A 191 -1.59 5.05 8.25
C LYS A 191 -2.53 5.01 7.04
N PRO A 192 -3.82 5.36 7.18
CA PRO A 192 -4.69 5.53 6.03
C PRO A 192 -4.28 6.79 5.25
N LEU A 193 -4.17 6.68 3.93
CA LEU A 193 -4.03 7.82 3.02
C LEU A 193 -5.25 7.85 2.11
N ILE A 194 -6.16 8.79 2.37
CA ILE A 194 -7.47 8.84 1.71
C ILE A 194 -7.50 10.05 0.78
N ALA A 195 -7.91 9.84 -0.46
CA ALA A 195 -8.16 10.88 -1.43
C ALA A 195 -9.52 10.65 -2.08
N SER A 196 -10.30 11.71 -2.30
CA SER A 196 -11.57 11.64 -3.02
C SER A 196 -11.57 12.52 -4.27
N THR A 197 -12.46 12.23 -5.21
CA THR A 197 -12.68 13.05 -6.41
C THR A 197 -13.31 14.42 -6.13
N ASP A 198 -13.80 14.67 -4.92
CA ASP A 198 -14.54 15.90 -4.59
C ASP A 198 -13.64 17.16 -4.54
N ALA A 199 -12.33 16.99 -4.65
CA ALA A 199 -11.36 18.07 -4.68
C ALA A 199 -10.97 18.47 -6.12
N ARG A 200 -11.87 19.15 -6.85
CA ARG A 200 -11.52 20.24 -7.79
C ARG A 200 -12.73 21.09 -8.20
N PRO A 201 -12.54 22.42 -8.39
CA PRO A 201 -13.60 23.30 -8.86
C PRO A 201 -14.00 22.90 -10.29
N VAL A 202 -15.29 23.04 -10.59
CA VAL A 202 -15.80 22.99 -11.96
C VAL A 202 -14.97 23.96 -12.79
N VAL A 203 -14.12 23.44 -13.69
CA VAL A 203 -13.59 24.26 -14.77
C VAL A 203 -14.78 24.52 -15.67
N SER A 204 -15.44 25.67 -15.50
CA SER A 204 -16.49 26.09 -16.41
C SER A 204 -15.86 26.20 -17.79
N ALA A 205 -16.37 25.41 -18.74
CA ALA A 205 -15.94 25.42 -20.12
C ALA A 205 -16.43 26.68 -20.88
N ASP A 206 -16.66 27.79 -20.19
CA ASP A 206 -17.14 29.05 -20.76
C ASP A 206 -15.97 29.98 -21.03
N ARG A 207 -15.07 29.59 -21.95
CA ARG A 207 -14.11 30.53 -22.57
C ARG A 207 -13.36 29.97 -23.78
N PHE A 208 -14.05 29.25 -24.67
CA PHE A 208 -13.56 29.08 -26.05
C PHE A 208 -14.71 29.14 -27.05
N ILE A 209 -15.34 30.32 -27.14
CA ILE A 209 -15.97 30.77 -28.38
C ILE A 209 -15.38 32.13 -28.70
N THR A 210 -14.33 32.14 -29.49
CA THR A 210 -13.96 33.30 -30.32
C THR A 210 -14.05 32.83 -31.76
N ARG A 211 -15.08 33.32 -32.45
CA ARG A 211 -15.08 33.49 -33.90
C ARG A 211 -14.46 34.84 -34.22
#